data_AF-A0A821ZWL6-F1
#
_entry.id   AF-A0A821ZWL6-F1
#
_cell.length_a   1.000
_cell.length_b   1.000
_cell.length_c   1.000
_cell.angle_alpha   90.00
_cell.angle_beta   90.00
_cell.angle_gamma   90.00
#
_symmetry.space_group_name_H-M   'P 1'
#
loop_
_entity.id
_entity.type
_entity.pdbx_description
1 polymer ?
#
loop_
_entity_poly.entity_id
_entity_poly.type
_entity_poly.pdbx_seq_one_letter_code
_entity_poly.pdbx_strand_id
1 'polypeptide(L)'
;MMNPCLNSATCQLNFTLEIGYYCMCVTGFSGTYCEVDNRPCRPGVNCLNGGVCSGTVCACPTGTGGAYCRSKVSICASIKCENDGQCVSNHGNWSCRCTNNELYSGTYCEIKSSSIREKEAISRSLASVAIGCLVAVMSFVILMDVLKYVFKIDPVHKDVDASKNKNENNERKKKSIKPKQPVIAVRFRYIHA
;
A
#
# COMPACT_ATOMS: atom_id res chain seq x y z
N MET A 1 -0.19 -42.40 61.40
CA MET A 1 -1.31 -41.74 60.67
C MET A 1 -1.08 -41.95 59.19
N MET A 2 -2.07 -42.51 58.49
CA MET A 2 -2.01 -42.73 57.04
C MET A 2 -2.18 -41.37 56.35
N ASN A 3 -1.31 -41.04 55.39
CA ASN A 3 -1.49 -39.85 54.55
C ASN A 3 -2.79 -40.03 53.74
N PRO A 4 -3.83 -39.20 53.92
CA PRO A 4 -5.10 -39.34 53.21
C PRO A 4 -5.00 -38.96 51.72
N CYS A 5 -3.93 -38.27 51.31
CA CYS A 5 -3.73 -37.84 49.94
C CYS A 5 -3.15 -38.97 49.08
N LEU A 6 -3.78 -39.24 47.94
CA LEU A 6 -3.41 -40.29 47.00
C LEU A 6 -2.41 -39.78 45.94
N ASN A 7 -1.88 -40.70 45.12
CA ASN A 7 -1.08 -40.37 43.92
C ASN A 7 0.13 -39.45 44.20
N SER A 8 0.83 -39.71 45.29
CA SER A 8 2.02 -38.95 45.73
C SER A 8 1.74 -37.47 46.03
N ALA A 9 0.50 -37.12 46.33
CA ALA A 9 0.12 -35.77 46.73
C ALA A 9 0.62 -35.42 48.15
N THR A 10 0.90 -34.13 48.35
CA THR A 10 1.37 -33.61 49.64
C THR A 10 0.16 -33.23 50.50
N CYS A 11 0.09 -33.78 51.71
CA CYS A 11 -0.92 -33.38 52.70
C CYS A 11 -0.44 -32.14 53.43
N GLN A 12 -1.26 -31.09 53.42
CA GLN A 12 -0.97 -29.85 54.12
C GLN A 12 -2.07 -29.56 55.15
N LEU A 13 -1.65 -29.38 56.41
CA LEU A 13 -2.56 -29.04 57.49
C LEU A 13 -3.14 -27.65 57.28
N ASN A 14 -4.44 -27.54 57.51
CA ASN A 14 -5.16 -26.28 57.42
C ASN A 14 -6.31 -26.29 58.42
N PHE A 15 -6.07 -25.67 59.58
CA PHE A 15 -7.00 -25.67 60.72
C PHE A 15 -8.22 -24.77 60.52
N THR A 16 -8.31 -24.01 59.42
CA THR A 16 -9.52 -23.24 59.10
C THR A 16 -10.53 -24.06 58.29
N LEU A 17 -10.12 -25.19 57.73
CA LEU A 17 -11.02 -26.15 57.07
C LEU A 17 -11.63 -27.09 58.10
N GLU A 18 -12.91 -27.44 57.92
CA GLU A 18 -13.64 -28.38 58.78
C GLU A 18 -12.97 -29.76 58.88
N ILE A 19 -12.29 -30.17 57.81
CA ILE A 19 -11.55 -31.43 57.71
C ILE A 19 -10.12 -31.32 58.28
N GLY A 20 -9.63 -30.10 58.57
CA GLY A 20 -8.33 -29.83 59.19
C GLY A 20 -7.10 -29.94 58.28
N TYR A 21 -7.28 -30.32 57.01
CA TYR A 21 -6.20 -30.44 56.02
C TYR A 21 -6.74 -30.30 54.60
N TYR A 22 -5.82 -30.17 53.64
CA TYR A 22 -6.11 -30.31 52.21
C TYR A 22 -4.95 -31.00 51.48
N CYS A 23 -5.24 -31.60 50.33
CA CYS A 23 -4.25 -32.27 49.50
C CYS A 23 -3.77 -31.36 48.37
N MET A 24 -2.45 -31.17 48.28
CA MET A 24 -1.82 -30.56 47.13
C MET A 24 -1.56 -31.62 46.06
N CYS A 25 -2.42 -31.66 45.05
CA CYS A 25 -2.32 -32.64 43.97
C CYS A 25 -1.12 -32.38 43.05
N VAL A 26 -0.47 -33.46 42.64
CA VAL A 26 0.54 -33.44 41.58
C VAL A 26 -0.13 -33.13 40.23
N THR A 27 0.59 -32.49 39.32
CA THR A 27 0.11 -32.19 37.96
C THR A 27 -0.51 -33.42 37.30
N GLY A 28 -1.74 -33.26 36.81
CA GLY A 28 -2.50 -34.33 36.18
C GLY A 28 -3.41 -35.12 37.12
N PHE A 29 -3.44 -34.82 38.42
CA PHE A 29 -4.42 -35.37 39.37
C PHE A 29 -5.32 -34.29 39.94
N SER A 30 -6.53 -34.65 40.35
CA SER A 30 -7.50 -33.76 40.99
C SER A 30 -8.42 -34.53 41.94
N GLY A 31 -9.34 -33.82 42.60
CA GLY A 31 -10.22 -34.38 43.62
C GLY A 31 -9.77 -33.99 45.02
N THR A 32 -10.62 -34.21 46.02
CA THR A 32 -10.38 -33.83 47.41
C THR A 32 -9.15 -34.55 47.97
N TYR A 33 -8.94 -35.79 47.54
CA TYR A 33 -7.83 -36.65 47.95
C TYR A 33 -6.85 -36.91 46.80
N CYS A 34 -6.95 -36.15 45.71
CA CYS A 34 -6.18 -36.35 44.47
C CYS A 34 -6.41 -37.73 43.83
N GLU A 35 -7.61 -38.28 43.97
CA GLU A 35 -8.03 -39.61 43.50
C GLU A 35 -8.32 -39.67 42.00
N VAL A 36 -8.62 -38.53 41.38
CA VAL A 36 -8.99 -38.44 39.97
C VAL A 36 -7.73 -38.26 39.13
N ASP A 37 -7.32 -39.30 38.42
CA ASP A 37 -6.23 -39.25 37.44
C ASP A 37 -6.72 -38.58 36.15
N ASN A 38 -6.36 -37.34 35.84
CA ASN A 38 -6.74 -36.63 34.62
C ASN A 38 -5.69 -36.73 33.51
N ARG A 39 -4.66 -37.58 33.67
CA ARG A 39 -3.57 -37.66 32.70
C ARG A 39 -4.09 -38.25 31.39
N PRO A 40 -3.72 -37.66 30.24
CA PRO A 40 -4.12 -38.18 28.94
C PRO A 40 -3.71 -39.63 28.67
N CYS A 41 -2.62 -40.06 29.30
CA CYS A 41 -2.06 -41.40 29.18
C CYS A 41 -2.27 -42.28 30.42
N ARG A 42 -3.39 -42.08 31.14
CA ARG A 42 -3.79 -42.99 32.22
C ARG A 42 -4.27 -44.35 31.68
N PRO A 43 -4.23 -45.42 32.47
CA PRO A 43 -4.71 -46.73 32.05
C PRO A 43 -6.13 -46.68 31.48
N GLY A 44 -6.34 -47.33 30.33
CA GLY A 44 -7.64 -47.38 29.64
C GLY A 44 -7.99 -46.14 28.81
N VAL A 45 -7.15 -45.10 28.79
CA VAL A 45 -7.32 -43.94 27.90
C VAL A 45 -6.16 -43.85 26.92
N ASN A 46 -6.50 -43.65 25.65
CA ASN A 46 -5.53 -43.55 24.56
C ASN A 46 -5.60 -42.16 23.91
N CYS A 47 -4.45 -41.68 23.43
CA CYS A 47 -4.37 -40.51 22.58
C CYS A 47 -5.11 -40.74 21.26
N LEU A 48 -5.81 -39.73 20.77
CA LEU A 48 -6.60 -39.82 19.54
C LEU A 48 -5.77 -39.45 18.30
N ASN A 49 -6.34 -39.69 17.11
CA ASN A 49 -5.77 -39.31 15.82
C ASN A 49 -4.32 -39.78 15.59
N GLY A 50 -3.95 -40.96 16.10
CA GLY A 50 -2.60 -41.52 15.95
C GLY A 50 -1.56 -40.94 16.92
N GLY A 51 -2.00 -40.20 17.95
CA GLY A 51 -1.12 -39.80 19.05
C GLY A 51 -0.55 -40.99 19.80
N VAL A 52 0.65 -40.82 20.34
CA VAL A 52 1.36 -41.84 21.13
C VAL A 52 1.56 -41.34 22.54
N CYS A 53 1.39 -42.22 23.52
CA CYS A 53 1.67 -41.88 24.91
C CYS A 53 3.18 -41.75 25.17
N SER A 54 3.59 -40.60 25.68
CA SER A 54 4.96 -40.33 26.14
C SER A 54 4.91 -39.94 27.61
N GLY A 55 5.15 -40.93 28.48
CA GLY A 55 4.95 -40.76 29.92
C GLY A 55 3.48 -40.48 30.25
N THR A 56 3.20 -39.29 30.79
CA THR A 56 1.86 -38.88 31.25
C THR A 56 1.09 -38.05 30.23
N VAL A 57 1.71 -37.66 29.12
CA VAL A 57 1.14 -36.75 28.12
C VAL A 57 1.07 -37.42 26.74
N CYS A 58 0.15 -36.93 25.91
CA CYS A 58 0.05 -37.38 24.52
C CYS A 58 1.03 -36.62 23.62
N ALA A 59 1.87 -37.37 22.90
CA ALA A 59 2.63 -36.86 21.77
C ALA A 59 1.74 -36.88 20.52
N CYS A 60 1.30 -35.70 20.08
CA CYS A 60 0.39 -35.56 18.94
C CYS A 60 1.14 -35.53 17.61
N PRO A 61 0.67 -36.24 16.57
CA PRO A 61 1.23 -36.14 15.24
C PRO A 61 0.98 -34.76 14.62
N THR A 62 1.78 -34.42 13.61
CA THR A 62 1.66 -33.17 12.86
C THR A 62 0.23 -32.93 12.40
N GLY A 63 -0.28 -31.72 12.65
CA GLY A 63 -1.65 -31.33 12.29
C GLY A 63 -2.72 -31.72 13.32
N THR A 64 -2.33 -32.18 14.52
CA THR A 64 -3.25 -32.44 15.64
C THR A 64 -2.73 -31.82 16.93
N GLY A 65 -3.63 -31.60 17.89
CA GLY A 65 -3.28 -30.95 19.15
C GLY A 65 -4.33 -31.08 20.23
N GLY A 66 -4.04 -30.45 21.37
CA GLY A 66 -4.77 -30.61 22.62
C GLY A 66 -4.28 -31.80 23.45
N ALA A 67 -4.69 -31.86 24.72
CA ALA A 67 -4.16 -32.83 25.69
C ALA A 67 -4.33 -34.31 25.26
N TYR A 68 -5.35 -34.60 24.45
CA TYR A 68 -5.67 -35.95 23.94
C TYR A 68 -5.49 -36.07 22.41
N CYS A 69 -4.85 -35.09 21.76
CA CYS A 69 -4.72 -35.01 20.30
C CYS A 69 -6.05 -35.05 19.52
N ARG A 70 -7.16 -34.65 20.17
CA ARG A 70 -8.50 -34.68 19.57
C ARG A 70 -8.68 -33.61 18.50
N SER A 71 -8.07 -32.44 18.70
CA SER A 71 -8.28 -31.28 17.84
C SER A 71 -7.40 -31.38 16.61
N LYS A 72 -7.98 -31.17 15.42
CA LYS A 72 -7.20 -30.94 14.21
C LYS A 72 -6.62 -29.54 14.29
N VAL A 73 -5.30 -29.43 14.27
CA VAL A 73 -4.58 -28.16 14.21
C VAL A 73 -4.23 -27.95 12.75
N SER A 74 -4.78 -26.91 12.14
CA SER A 74 -4.34 -26.53 10.80
C SER A 74 -2.86 -26.18 10.89
N ILE A 75 -2.02 -26.77 10.04
CA ILE A 75 -0.59 -26.44 9.96
C ILE A 75 -0.43 -24.92 9.73
N CYS A 76 -1.37 -24.33 8.98
CA CYS A 76 -1.45 -22.89 8.73
C CYS A 76 -1.83 -22.03 9.96
N ALA A 77 -2.31 -22.60 11.06
CA ALA A 77 -2.69 -21.82 12.24
C ALA A 77 -1.49 -21.13 12.91
N SER A 78 -0.30 -21.71 12.79
CA SER A 78 0.95 -21.17 13.34
C SER A 78 1.81 -20.46 12.29
N ILE A 79 1.38 -20.44 11.02
CA ILE A 79 2.15 -19.88 9.92
C ILE A 79 1.53 -18.57 9.48
N LYS A 80 2.32 -17.51 9.52
CA LYS A 80 1.95 -16.20 9.02
C LYS A 80 2.66 -15.94 7.70
N CYS A 81 1.89 -15.86 6.62
CA CYS A 81 2.39 -15.39 5.33
C CYS A 81 2.33 -13.86 5.31
N GLU A 82 3.41 -13.22 4.89
CA GLU A 82 3.51 -11.76 4.78
C GLU A 82 2.91 -11.25 3.46
N ASN A 83 2.75 -9.92 3.35
CA ASN A 83 2.25 -9.24 2.15
C ASN A 83 0.94 -9.85 1.60
N ASP A 84 -0.01 -10.08 2.50
CA ASP A 84 -1.32 -10.67 2.21
C ASP A 84 -1.27 -12.05 1.56
N GLY A 85 -0.17 -12.79 1.72
CA GLY A 85 -0.06 -14.17 1.29
C GLY A 85 -1.05 -15.09 2.01
N GLN A 86 -1.52 -16.13 1.32
CA GLN A 86 -2.45 -17.11 1.90
C GLN A 86 -1.72 -18.42 2.19
N CYS A 87 -1.76 -18.89 3.44
CA CYS A 87 -1.23 -20.21 3.77
C CYS A 87 -2.15 -21.31 3.21
N VAL A 88 -1.55 -22.29 2.54
CA VAL A 88 -2.22 -23.48 2.04
C VAL A 88 -1.57 -24.73 2.63
N SER A 89 -2.39 -25.66 3.13
CA SER A 89 -1.91 -26.95 3.64
C SER A 89 -2.00 -28.01 2.54
N ASN A 90 -0.90 -28.73 2.30
CA ASN A 90 -0.75 -29.72 1.24
C ASN A 90 -0.24 -31.04 1.83
N HIS A 91 -1.11 -32.06 1.97
CA HIS A 91 -0.74 -33.45 2.34
C HIS A 91 0.34 -33.57 3.44
N GLY A 92 0.18 -32.87 4.57
CA GLY A 92 1.13 -32.91 5.69
C GLY A 92 2.25 -31.87 5.63
N ASN A 93 2.29 -31.05 4.58
CA ASN A 93 3.14 -29.89 4.45
C ASN A 93 2.29 -28.61 4.30
N TRP A 94 2.96 -27.47 4.16
CA TRP A 94 2.37 -26.16 3.98
C TRP A 94 3.19 -25.34 2.98
N SER A 95 2.54 -24.37 2.36
CA SER A 95 3.22 -23.31 1.61
C SER A 95 2.43 -22.01 1.67
N CYS A 96 3.11 -20.88 1.52
CA CYS A 96 2.45 -19.60 1.34
C CYS A 96 2.21 -19.35 -0.16
N ARG A 97 0.95 -19.14 -0.52
CA ARG A 97 0.56 -18.67 -1.85
C ARG A 97 0.54 -17.14 -1.83
N CYS A 98 1.55 -16.53 -2.43
CA CYS A 98 1.66 -15.08 -2.50
C CYS A 98 0.60 -14.49 -3.43
N THR A 99 -0.05 -13.40 -3.01
CA THR A 99 -1.17 -12.78 -3.74
C THR A 99 -0.76 -12.21 -5.10
N ASN A 100 0.52 -11.82 -5.26
CA ASN A 100 1.11 -11.42 -6.53
C ASN A 100 2.54 -11.97 -6.62
N ASN A 101 2.70 -13.11 -7.29
CA ASN A 101 3.98 -13.80 -7.46
C ASN A 101 5.05 -12.98 -8.23
N GLU A 102 4.66 -11.99 -9.03
CA GLU A 102 5.59 -11.05 -9.67
C GLU A 102 6.14 -9.98 -8.73
N LEU A 103 5.39 -9.67 -7.66
CA LEU A 103 5.72 -8.63 -6.68
C LEU A 103 6.29 -9.19 -5.38
N TYR A 104 5.89 -10.41 -4.99
CA TYR A 104 6.24 -11.02 -3.73
C TYR A 104 6.73 -12.46 -3.93
N SER A 105 7.81 -12.82 -3.24
CA SER A 105 8.44 -14.13 -3.29
C SER A 105 9.01 -14.51 -1.91
N GLY A 106 9.62 -15.69 -1.81
CA GLY A 106 10.12 -16.26 -0.56
C GLY A 106 9.13 -17.25 0.07
N THR A 107 9.59 -17.95 1.11
CA THR A 107 8.81 -19.03 1.76
C THR A 107 7.58 -18.50 2.47
N TYR A 108 7.66 -17.26 2.99
CA TYR A 108 6.59 -16.56 3.68
C TYR A 108 6.11 -15.34 2.90
N CYS A 109 6.40 -15.24 1.60
CA CYS A 109 6.10 -14.07 0.76
C CYS A 109 6.74 -12.77 1.26
N GLU A 110 7.88 -12.84 1.93
CA GLU A 110 8.58 -11.72 2.58
C GLU A 110 9.40 -10.85 1.62
N ILE A 111 9.80 -11.40 0.47
CA ILE A 111 10.68 -10.73 -0.49
C ILE A 111 9.84 -9.87 -1.43
N LYS A 112 10.14 -8.56 -1.51
CA LYS A 112 9.49 -7.62 -2.42
C LYS A 112 10.31 -7.43 -3.71
N SER A 113 9.67 -7.54 -4.86
CA SER A 113 10.27 -7.36 -6.19
C SER A 113 10.72 -5.92 -6.44
N SER A 114 11.79 -5.76 -7.23
CA SER A 114 12.37 -4.45 -7.59
C SER A 114 11.40 -3.54 -8.36
N SER A 115 10.38 -4.10 -9.02
CA SER A 115 9.35 -3.36 -9.73
C SER A 115 8.55 -2.40 -8.82
N ILE A 116 8.43 -2.70 -7.52
CA ILE A 116 7.85 -1.78 -6.52
C ILE A 116 8.79 -0.60 -6.25
N ARG A 117 10.11 -0.84 -6.22
CA ARG A 117 11.12 0.22 -6.02
C ARG A 117 11.17 1.17 -7.22
N GLU A 118 11.00 0.64 -8.43
CA GLU A 118 10.99 1.45 -9.66
C GLU A 118 9.75 2.34 -9.75
N LYS A 119 8.56 1.87 -9.33
CA LYS A 119 7.36 2.74 -9.32
C LYS A 119 7.46 3.87 -8.31
N GLU A 120 8.06 3.65 -7.15
CA GLU A 120 8.36 4.73 -6.20
C GLU A 120 9.47 5.67 -6.72
N ALA A 121 10.49 5.14 -7.41
CA ALA A 121 11.55 5.95 -8.00
C ALA A 121 11.04 6.84 -9.15
N ILE A 122 10.20 6.30 -10.05
CA ILE A 122 9.62 7.06 -11.17
C ILE A 122 8.71 8.19 -10.65
N SER A 123 7.89 7.92 -9.63
CA SER A 123 7.03 8.96 -9.03
C SER A 123 7.84 10.12 -8.42
N ARG A 124 9.00 9.82 -7.80
CA ARG A 124 9.88 10.85 -7.23
C ARG A 124 10.64 11.63 -8.32
N SER A 125 11.03 10.96 -9.40
CA SER A 125 11.68 11.60 -10.55
C SER A 125 10.77 12.56 -11.32
N LEU A 126 9.48 12.25 -11.48
CA LEU A 126 8.54 13.17 -12.14
C LEU A 126 8.33 14.47 -11.34
N ALA A 127 8.26 14.36 -10.00
CA ALA A 127 8.13 15.51 -9.12
C ALA A 127 9.36 16.44 -9.18
N SER A 128 10.58 15.88 -9.19
CA SER A 128 11.81 16.68 -9.26
C SER A 128 11.99 17.39 -10.61
N VAL A 129 11.64 16.74 -11.72
CA VAL A 129 11.66 17.37 -13.06
C VAL A 129 10.69 18.54 -13.13
N ALA A 130 9.47 18.39 -12.61
CA ALA A 130 8.48 19.46 -12.59
C ALA A 130 8.96 20.69 -11.80
N ILE A 131 9.56 20.48 -10.62
CA ILE A 131 10.15 21.55 -9.81
C ILE A 131 11.29 22.23 -10.56
N GLY A 132 12.17 21.46 -11.21
CA GLY A 132 13.27 21.99 -12.02
C GLY A 132 12.78 22.90 -13.15
N CYS A 133 11.72 22.50 -13.87
CA CYS A 133 11.11 23.31 -14.91
C CYS A 133 10.54 24.63 -14.36
N LEU A 134 9.84 24.61 -13.21
CA LEU A 134 9.29 25.82 -12.60
C LEU A 134 10.40 26.80 -12.18
N VAL A 135 11.47 26.31 -11.56
CA VAL A 135 12.61 27.15 -11.17
C VAL A 135 13.29 27.77 -12.38
N ALA A 136 13.45 27.02 -13.49
CA ALA A 136 14.03 27.54 -14.72
C ALA A 136 13.16 28.63 -15.39
N VAL A 137 11.83 28.47 -15.37
CA VAL A 137 10.91 29.50 -15.88
C VAL A 137 10.98 30.75 -15.01
N MET A 138 10.95 30.60 -13.68
CA MET A 138 11.04 31.72 -12.75
C MET A 138 12.37 32.46 -12.87
N SER A 139 13.49 31.74 -13.02
CA SER A 139 14.80 32.38 -13.20
C SER A 139 14.91 33.11 -14.54
N PHE A 140 14.30 32.60 -15.61
CA PHE A 140 14.21 33.32 -16.89
C PHE A 140 13.35 34.58 -16.80
N VAL A 141 12.20 34.51 -16.13
CA VAL A 141 11.33 35.70 -15.89
C VAL A 141 12.08 36.75 -15.09
N ILE A 142 12.71 36.36 -13.98
CA ILE A 142 13.51 37.27 -13.14
C ILE A 142 14.66 37.87 -13.96
N LEU A 143 15.35 37.08 -14.79
CA LEU A 143 16.40 37.59 -15.66
C LEU A 143 15.85 38.63 -16.64
N MET A 144 14.71 38.35 -17.29
CA MET A 144 14.07 39.29 -18.21
C MET A 144 13.66 40.59 -17.51
N ASP A 145 13.14 40.52 -16.29
CA ASP A 145 12.76 41.71 -15.50
C ASP A 145 13.98 42.50 -15.04
N VAL A 146 15.07 41.84 -14.63
CA VAL A 146 16.35 42.49 -14.30
C VAL A 146 16.95 43.17 -15.52
N LEU A 147 16.93 42.51 -16.70
CA LEU A 147 17.41 43.10 -17.94
C LEU A 147 16.59 44.36 -18.31
N LYS A 148 15.25 44.32 -18.18
CA LYS A 148 14.40 45.50 -18.37
C LYS A 148 14.74 46.61 -17.38
N TYR A 149 14.94 46.26 -16.11
CA TYR A 149 15.23 47.22 -15.03
C TYR A 149 16.60 47.89 -15.18
N VAL A 150 17.65 47.12 -15.51
CA VAL A 150 19.03 47.61 -15.65
C VAL A 150 19.21 48.39 -16.94
N PHE A 151 18.64 47.92 -18.05
CA PHE A 151 18.84 48.53 -19.37
C PHE A 151 17.81 49.62 -19.73
N LYS A 152 16.74 49.84 -18.92
CA LYS A 152 15.70 50.87 -19.15
C LYS A 152 15.18 50.90 -20.60
N ILE A 153 14.94 49.73 -21.18
CA ILE A 153 14.37 49.64 -22.54
C ILE A 153 12.84 49.60 -22.43
N ASP A 154 12.19 50.75 -22.47
CA ASP A 154 10.74 50.86 -22.69
C ASP A 154 10.47 50.84 -24.21
N PRO A 155 9.85 49.80 -24.80
CA PRO A 155 9.62 49.73 -26.25
C PRO A 155 8.45 50.59 -26.75
N VAL A 156 7.85 51.46 -25.93
CA VAL A 156 6.53 52.04 -26.23
C VAL A 156 6.58 53.41 -26.95
N HIS A 157 7.70 54.13 -26.97
CA HIS A 157 7.68 55.52 -27.47
C HIS A 157 8.19 55.79 -28.89
N LYS A 158 8.77 54.82 -29.62
CA LYS A 158 9.33 55.11 -30.96
C LYS A 158 8.39 54.84 -32.14
N ASP A 159 7.34 54.03 -31.97
CA ASP A 159 6.44 53.67 -33.09
C ASP A 159 5.26 54.63 -33.29
N VAL A 160 4.97 55.49 -32.29
CA VAL A 160 3.84 56.44 -32.34
C VAL A 160 4.13 57.62 -33.27
N ASP A 161 5.38 58.08 -33.35
CA ASP A 161 5.74 59.25 -34.18
C ASP A 161 5.87 58.91 -35.68
N ALA A 162 6.25 57.67 -36.01
CA ALA A 162 6.37 57.21 -37.39
C ALA A 162 5.01 57.04 -38.10
N SER A 163 3.97 56.66 -37.35
CA SER A 163 2.61 56.44 -37.89
C SER A 163 1.85 57.75 -38.12
N LYS A 164 2.10 58.79 -37.31
CA LYS A 164 1.39 60.08 -37.39
C LYS A 164 1.78 60.90 -38.64
N ASN A 165 3.08 60.93 -38.97
CA ASN A 165 3.59 61.63 -40.15
C ASN A 165 3.12 61.03 -41.48
N LYS A 166 2.85 59.71 -41.52
CA LYS A 166 2.40 59.03 -42.74
C LYS A 166 0.93 59.36 -43.08
N ASN A 167 0.09 59.56 -42.06
CA ASN A 167 -1.31 59.94 -42.25
C ASN A 167 -1.47 61.39 -42.72
N GLU A 168 -0.70 62.35 -42.18
CA GLU A 168 -0.79 63.75 -42.63
C GLU A 168 -0.37 63.94 -44.11
N ASN A 169 0.64 63.19 -44.58
CA ASN A 169 1.06 63.24 -45.98
C ASN A 169 0.05 62.58 -46.95
N ASN A 170 -0.66 61.55 -46.51
CA ASN A 170 -1.72 60.93 -47.30
C ASN A 170 -2.97 61.81 -47.40
N GLU A 171 -3.32 62.52 -46.33
CA GLU A 171 -4.43 63.49 -46.31
C GLU A 171 -4.17 64.66 -47.27
N ARG A 172 -2.94 65.21 -47.30
CA ARG A 172 -2.58 66.31 -48.24
C ARG A 172 -2.62 65.87 -49.71
N LYS A 173 -2.24 64.63 -50.03
CA LYS A 173 -2.28 64.12 -51.41
C LYS A 173 -3.71 63.86 -51.92
N LYS A 174 -4.67 63.57 -51.03
CA LYS A 174 -6.07 63.29 -51.40
C LYS A 174 -6.87 64.54 -51.79
N LYS A 175 -6.48 65.74 -51.32
CA LYS A 175 -7.21 67.00 -51.56
C LYS A 175 -6.97 67.66 -52.93
N SER A 176 -6.05 67.15 -53.76
CA SER A 176 -5.67 67.80 -55.04
C SER A 176 -6.28 67.17 -56.30
N ILE A 177 -7.16 66.17 -56.19
CA ILE A 177 -7.75 65.49 -57.36
C ILE A 177 -9.23 65.91 -57.52
N LYS A 178 -9.49 66.91 -58.37
CA LYS A 178 -10.85 67.29 -58.82
C LYS A 178 -11.33 66.34 -59.94
N PRO A 179 -12.58 65.85 -59.95
CA PRO A 179 -13.09 65.01 -61.03
C PRO A 179 -13.49 65.83 -62.28
N LYS A 180 -13.10 65.36 -63.47
CA LYS A 180 -13.59 65.86 -64.78
C LYS A 180 -14.81 65.04 -65.24
N GLN A 181 -15.87 65.69 -65.69
CA GLN A 181 -17.07 65.06 -66.27
C GLN A 181 -16.78 64.46 -67.67
N PRO A 182 -17.35 63.29 -68.02
CA PRO A 182 -17.26 62.75 -69.38
C PRO A 182 -18.44 63.18 -70.28
N VAL A 183 -18.13 63.46 -71.55
CA VAL A 183 -19.08 63.77 -72.64
C VAL A 183 -19.54 62.46 -73.32
N ILE A 184 -20.84 62.28 -73.49
CA ILE A 184 -21.45 61.10 -74.13
C ILE A 184 -21.52 61.34 -75.65
N ALA A 185 -20.93 60.45 -76.46
CA ALA A 185 -21.05 60.44 -77.91
C ALA A 185 -21.92 59.26 -78.37
N VAL A 186 -23.06 59.55 -79.00
CA VAL A 186 -24.00 58.57 -79.57
C VAL A 186 -23.65 58.33 -81.03
N ARG A 187 -23.47 57.07 -81.43
CA ARG A 187 -23.12 56.65 -82.81
C ARG A 187 -24.37 56.12 -83.51
N PHE A 188 -24.73 56.71 -84.64
CA PHE A 188 -25.87 56.34 -85.49
C PHE A 188 -25.68 54.95 -86.13
N ARG A 189 -26.76 54.15 -86.19
CA ARG A 189 -26.90 52.95 -87.04
C ARG A 189 -27.80 53.29 -88.23
N TYR A 190 -27.41 52.87 -89.43
CA TYR A 190 -28.29 52.76 -90.60
C TYR A 190 -28.33 51.31 -91.11
N ILE A 191 -29.50 50.98 -91.66
CA ILE A 191 -30.14 49.68 -91.88
C ILE A 191 -29.92 49.20 -93.33
N HIS A 192 -29.85 47.89 -93.56
CA HIS A 192 -30.43 47.13 -94.69
C HIS A 192 -30.57 45.68 -94.18
N ALA A 193 -31.67 44.93 -94.31
CA ALA A 193 -32.73 44.87 -95.31
C ALA A 193 -34.07 44.46 -94.67
#